data_AF-A0A089HGJ6-F1
#
_entry.id   AF-A0A089HGJ6-F1
#
_cell.length_a   1.000
_cell.length_b   1.000
_cell.length_c   1.000
_cell.angle_alpha   90.00
_cell.angle_beta   90.00
_cell.angle_gamma   90.00
#
_symmetry.space_group_name_H-M   'P 1'
#
loop_
_entity.id
_entity.type
_entity.pdbx_description
1 polymer ?
#
loop_
_entity_poly.entity_id
_entity_poly.type
_entity_poly.pdbx_seq_one_letter_code
_entity_poly.pdbx_strand_id
1 'polypeptide(L)' 'MTILSLDESNLRFQFKEGLLPIKFDETSFYTNRFNTLQGSKGVDFIVFDNETLYFIEVKNFSGYEIENKNCRH' A
#
# COMPACT_ATOMS: atom_id res chain seq x y z
N MET A 1 -8.72 -17.84 14.08
CA MET A 1 -8.60 -16.38 14.04
C MET A 1 -7.24 -16.07 13.48
N THR A 2 -7.18 -15.64 12.21
CA THR A 2 -5.91 -15.42 11.51
C THR A 2 -5.79 -13.96 11.14
N ILE A 3 -4.77 -13.29 11.66
CA ILE A 3 -4.37 -11.93 11.25
C ILE A 3 -3.55 -12.07 9.97
N LEU A 4 -3.89 -11.32 8.93
CA LEU A 4 -3.08 -11.26 7.71
C LEU A 4 -1.96 -10.23 7.91
N SER A 5 -0.74 -10.63 7.60
CA SER A 5 0.44 -9.76 7.68
C SER A 5 1.06 -9.59 6.30
N LEU A 6 1.31 -8.35 5.89
CA LEU A 6 1.98 -8.01 4.64
C LEU A 6 3.15 -7.07 4.95
N ASP A 7 4.25 -7.26 4.22
CA ASP A 7 5.43 -6.42 4.35
C ASP A 7 5.52 -5.47 3.13
N GLU A 8 5.77 -4.19 3.40
CA GLU A 8 5.99 -3.15 2.39
C GLU A 8 6.96 -2.09 2.88
N SER A 9 7.93 -1.71 2.05
CA SER A 9 8.91 -0.65 2.35
C SER A 9 9.61 -0.83 3.70
N ASN A 10 10.01 -2.06 4.05
CA ASN A 10 10.60 -2.45 5.34
C ASN A 10 9.70 -2.24 6.58
N LEU A 11 8.40 -2.05 6.37
CA LEU A 11 7.38 -2.01 7.43
C LEU A 11 6.51 -3.25 7.33
N ARG A 12 6.05 -3.74 8.49
CA ARG A 12 5.09 -4.85 8.59
C ARG A 12 3.72 -4.32 8.95
N PHE A 13 2.74 -4.61 8.10
CA PHE A 13 1.34 -4.24 8.29
C PHE A 13 0.54 -5.46 8.73
N GLN A 14 -0.35 -5.26 9.71
CA GLN A 14 -1.24 -6.29 10.22
C GLN A 14 -2.69 -5.86 10.01
N PHE A 15 -3.46 -6.72 9.35
CA PHE A 15 -4.86 -6.48 9.03
C PHE A 15 -5.74 -7.39 9.90
N LYS A 16 -6.81 -6.79 10.45
CA LYS A 16 -7.79 -7.51 11.26
C LYS A 16 -8.45 -8.62 10.45
N GLU A 17 -8.96 -9.62 11.16
CA GLU A 17 -9.74 -10.70 10.57
C GLU A 17 -10.96 -10.14 9.81
N GLY A 18 -11.26 -10.74 8.66
CA GLY A 18 -12.34 -10.30 7.76
C GLY A 18 -11.92 -9.25 6.73
N LEU A 19 -10.74 -8.64 6.86
CA LEU A 19 -10.18 -7.78 5.82
C LEU A 19 -9.49 -8.62 4.74
N LEU A 20 -9.61 -8.18 3.49
CA LEU A 20 -8.94 -8.79 2.34
C LEU A 20 -7.89 -7.82 1.76
N PRO A 21 -6.69 -7.73 2.37
CA PRO A 21 -5.62 -6.90 1.85
C PRO A 21 -4.92 -7.58 0.66
N ILE A 22 -4.62 -6.81 -0.38
CA ILE A 22 -3.92 -7.23 -1.60
C ILE A 22 -2.76 -6.26 -1.83
N LYS A 23 -1.55 -6.78 -2.06
CA LYS A 23 -0.42 -6.01 -2.62
C LYS A 23 -0.73 -5.70 -4.08
N PHE A 24 -1.38 -4.57 -4.32
CA PHE A 24 -1.97 -4.24 -5.61
C PHE A 24 -0.90 -4.04 -6.67
N ASP A 25 0.19 -3.37 -6.31
CA ASP A 25 1.33 -3.10 -7.18
C ASP A 25 2.07 -4.37 -7.64
N GLU A 26 1.99 -5.44 -6.87
CA GLU A 26 2.53 -6.77 -7.22
C GLU A 26 1.59 -7.60 -8.11
N THR A 27 0.34 -7.16 -8.34
CA THR A 27 -0.60 -7.92 -9.17
C THR A 27 -0.23 -7.89 -10.65
N SER A 28 -0.59 -8.97 -11.37
CA SER A 28 -0.44 -9.02 -12.83
C SER A 28 -1.31 -7.96 -13.53
N PHE A 29 -2.45 -7.59 -12.94
CA PHE A 29 -3.27 -6.50 -13.45
C PHE A 29 -2.54 -5.16 -13.35
N TYR A 30 -1.95 -4.86 -12.18
CA TYR A 30 -1.22 -3.61 -12.01
C TYR A 30 -0.04 -3.51 -12.97
N THR A 31 0.83 -4.52 -12.96
CA THR A 31 2.06 -4.55 -13.76
C THR A 31 1.80 -4.47 -15.27
N ASN A 32 0.79 -5.20 -15.77
CA ASN A 32 0.55 -5.28 -17.22
C ASN A 32 -0.48 -4.28 -17.76
N ARG A 33 -1.34 -3.71 -16.89
CA ARG A 33 -2.45 -2.84 -17.32
C ARG A 33 -2.40 -1.49 -16.63
N PHE A 34 -2.48 -1.46 -15.31
CA PHE A 34 -2.67 -0.21 -14.57
C PHE A 34 -1.46 0.74 -14.64
N ASN A 35 -0.25 0.19 -14.47
CA ASN A 35 1.00 0.97 -14.49
C ASN A 35 1.37 1.51 -15.88
N THR A 36 0.60 1.17 -16.93
CA THR A 36 0.77 1.78 -18.26
C THR A 36 0.11 3.15 -18.40
N LEU A 37 -0.80 3.49 -17.48
CA LEU A 37 -1.46 4.78 -17.42
C LEU A 37 -0.51 5.83 -16.79
N GLN A 38 -0.34 6.98 -17.43
CA GLN A 38 0.46 8.04 -16.82
C GLN A 38 -0.18 8.54 -15.52
N GLY A 39 0.62 8.67 -14.46
CA GLY A 39 0.17 9.16 -13.16
C GLY A 39 -0.57 8.11 -12.30
N SER A 40 -0.65 6.85 -12.72
CA SER A 40 -1.33 5.80 -11.96
C SER A 40 -0.49 5.18 -10.84
N LYS A 41 0.80 5.50 -10.75
CA LYS A 41 1.68 4.96 -9.72
C LYS A 41 1.39 5.62 -8.37
N GLY A 42 1.06 4.82 -7.35
CA GLY A 42 0.86 5.30 -5.98
C GLY A 42 -0.10 4.49 -5.12
N VAL A 43 -0.40 3.23 -5.46
CA VAL A 43 -1.24 2.36 -4.63
C VAL A 43 -0.50 1.06 -4.41
N ASP A 44 -0.10 0.80 -3.16
CA ASP A 44 0.60 -0.41 -2.77
C ASP A 44 -0.40 -1.47 -2.27
N PHE A 45 -1.39 -1.06 -1.47
CA PHE A 45 -2.44 -1.96 -1.01
C PHE A 45 -3.83 -1.54 -1.50
N ILE A 46 -4.61 -2.54 -1.90
CA ILE A 46 -6.06 -2.45 -1.90
C ILE A 46 -6.57 -3.32 -0.75
N VAL A 47 -7.41 -2.74 0.10
CA VAL A 47 -8.04 -3.46 1.21
C VAL A 47 -9.54 -3.30 1.07
N PHE A 48 -10.26 -4.39 1.17
CA PHE A 48 -11.72 -4.37 1.19
C PHE A 48 -12.21 -4.88 2.55
N ASP A 49 -13.08 -4.09 3.17
CA ASP A 49 -14.05 -4.59 4.15
C ASP A 49 -15.43 -4.66 3.47
N ASN A 50 -16.42 -5.30 4.11
CA ASN A 50 -17.73 -5.57 3.47
C ASN A 50 -18.42 -4.34 2.87
N GLU A 51 -18.06 -3.12 3.27
CA GLU A 51 -18.72 -1.88 2.86
C GLU A 51 -17.76 -0.86 2.23
N THR A 52 -16.45 -0.98 2.49
CA THR A 52 -15.45 0.04 2.19
C THR A 52 -14.26 -0.53 1.44
N LEU A 53 -13.89 0.17 0.36
CA LEU A 53 -12.67 -0.09 -0.40
C LEU A 53 -11.62 0.98 -0.06
N TYR A 54 -10.48 0.55 0.47
CA TYR A 54 -9.35 1.41 0.81
C TYR A 54 -8.25 1.25 -0.23
N PHE A 55 -7.72 2.38 -0.69
CA PHE A 55 -6.50 2.48 -1.50
C PHE A 55 -5.42 3.09 -0.62
N ILE A 56 -4.29 2.41 -0.47
CA ILE A 56 -3.23 2.80 0.46
C ILE A 56 -1.91 2.92 -0.28
N GLU A 57 -1.26 4.08 -0.12
CA GLU A 57 0.15 4.29 -0.48
C GLU A 57 1.00 4.28 0.79
N VAL A 58 2.11 3.54 0.78
CA VAL A 58 3.09 3.44 1.86
C VAL A 58 4.34 4.21 1.47
N LYS A 59 4.73 5.16 2.32
CA LYS A 59 6.02 5.87 2.22
C LYS A 59 6.78 5.73 3.53
N ASN A 60 7.88 4.98 3.51
CA ASN A 60 8.77 4.86 4.65
C ASN A 60 9.92 5.88 4.55
N PHE A 61 9.95 6.86 5.45
CA PHE A 61 10.97 7.91 5.49
C PHE A 61 12.09 7.66 6.54
N SER A 62 12.11 6.47 7.15
CA SER A 62 13.12 6.12 8.15
C SER A 62 14.54 6.27 7.57
N GLY A 63 15.42 6.98 8.27
CA GLY A 63 16.79 7.27 7.81
C GLY A 63 16.94 8.51 6.90
N TYR A 64 15.84 9.12 6.45
CA TYR A 64 15.81 10.36 5.65
C TYR A 64 15.16 11.53 6.40
N GLU A 65 15.16 11.47 7.73
CA GLU A 65 14.48 12.44 8.61
C GLU A 65 15.02 13.87 8.46
N ILE A 66 16.29 14.01 8.07
CA ILE A 66 16.98 15.31 7.92
C ILE A 66 16.66 15.98 6.58
N GLU A 67 16.46 15.21 5.50
CA GLU A 67 16.12 15.75 4.16
C GLU A 67 14.63 16.07 4.01
N ASN A 68 13.75 15.40 4.75
CA ASN A 68 12.29 15.55 4.62
C ASN A 68 11.66 16.65 5.48
N LYS A 69 12.43 17.66 5.93
CA LYS A 69 11.86 18.82 6.66
C LYS A 69 10.78 19.57 5.88
N ASN A 70 10.72 19.39 4.55
CA ASN A 70 9.75 20.03 3.65
C ASN A 70 8.59 19.10 3.22
N CYS A 71 8.51 17.86 3.70
CA CYS A 71 7.39 16.95 3.39
C CYS A 71 6.20 17.10 4.37
N ARG A 72 6.11 18.22 5.09
CA ARG A 72 4.88 18.63 5.78
C ARG A 72 4.12 19.54 4.81
N HIS A 73 3.06 18.99 4.20
CA HIS A 73 2.01 19.84 3.62
C HIS A 73 1.33 20.64 4.74
#